data_AF-A0A7C4GPW9-F1
#
_entry.id   AF-A0A7C4GPW9-F1
#
_cell.length_a   1.000
_cell.length_b   1.000
_cell.length_c   1.000
_cell.angle_alpha   90.00
_cell.angle_beta   90.00
_cell.angle_gamma   90.00
#
_symmetry.space_group_name_H-M   'P 1'
#
loop_
_entity.id
_entity.type
_entity.pdbx_description
1 polymer ?
#
loop_
_entity_poly.entity_id
_entity_poly.type
_entity_poly.pdbx_seq_one_letter_code
_entity_poly.pdbx_strand_id
1 'polypeptide(L)'
;MREDKVGEKISFHLVEDAWNTLRTEFSRIIGEEEAILVTVFRFSSPSHKMEEESEEERKMHFETPFVKDVKKIVKKIKEKFKAESHIHLHPRHGSVTFMMVSSGELLVDNFRSIVAEASTCEECVLEYLEGEVRIGEEVATLFYGSSANVIFILPAADGRKLKLIEAVMSI
;
A
#
# COMPACT_ATOMS: atom_id res chain seq x y z
N MET A 1 1.17 -47.63 -15.42
CA MET A 1 1.23 -46.27 -15.98
C MET A 1 0.34 -45.38 -15.13
N ARG A 2 0.92 -44.51 -14.31
CA ARG A 2 0.19 -43.49 -13.56
C ARG A 2 0.13 -42.27 -14.47
N GLU A 3 -1.07 -41.87 -14.85
CA GLU A 3 -1.27 -40.62 -15.58
C GLU A 3 -1.06 -39.45 -14.64
N ASP A 4 -0.08 -38.61 -14.99
CA ASP A 4 0.24 -37.37 -14.31
C ASP A 4 -0.94 -36.41 -14.37
N LYS A 5 -1.57 -36.13 -13.22
CA LYS A 5 -2.47 -34.99 -13.05
C LYS A 5 -1.64 -33.71 -12.93
N VAL A 6 -1.05 -33.26 -14.04
CA VAL A 6 -0.39 -31.95 -14.12
C VAL A 6 -1.19 -31.10 -15.09
N GLY A 7 -2.15 -30.36 -14.54
CA GLY A 7 -3.01 -29.50 -15.35
C GLY A 7 -4.08 -28.73 -14.58
N GLU A 8 -3.89 -28.45 -13.28
CA GLU A 8 -4.62 -27.33 -12.70
C GLU A 8 -4.00 -26.06 -13.29
N LYS A 9 -4.68 -25.51 -14.30
CA LYS A 9 -4.43 -24.17 -14.82
C LYS A 9 -4.32 -23.24 -13.61
N ILE A 10 -3.17 -22.61 -13.44
CA ILE A 10 -3.06 -21.41 -12.62
C ILE A 10 -3.94 -20.36 -13.33
N SER A 11 -5.19 -20.25 -12.91
CA SER A 11 -6.10 -19.22 -13.39
C SER A 11 -5.77 -17.94 -12.65
N PHE A 12 -5.23 -16.97 -13.37
CA PHE A 12 -5.23 -15.58 -12.92
C PHE A 12 -6.68 -15.11 -12.90
N HIS A 13 -7.29 -15.19 -11.72
CA HIS A 13 -8.60 -14.60 -11.48
C HIS A 13 -8.40 -13.10 -11.36
N LEU A 14 -8.37 -12.39 -12.50
CA LEU A 14 -8.69 -10.97 -12.49
C LEU A 14 -10.13 -10.87 -12.01
N VAL A 15 -10.30 -10.51 -10.74
CA VAL A 15 -11.62 -10.37 -10.15
C VAL A 15 -12.19 -9.08 -10.72
N GLU A 16 -13.17 -9.18 -11.64
CA GLU A 16 -13.86 -8.02 -12.25
C GLU A 16 -14.40 -7.04 -11.19
N ASP A 17 -14.60 -7.53 -9.96
CA ASP A 17 -15.00 -6.76 -8.78
C ASP A 17 -14.08 -7.01 -7.57
N ALA A 18 -12.78 -6.80 -7.77
CA ALA A 18 -11.75 -7.03 -6.75
C ALA A 18 -12.02 -6.25 -5.45
N TRP A 19 -12.50 -5.00 -5.56
CA TRP A 19 -12.74 -4.15 -4.40
C TRP A 19 -13.93 -4.60 -3.56
N ASN A 20 -15.06 -5.00 -4.16
CA ASN A 20 -16.16 -5.53 -3.35
C ASN A 20 -15.81 -6.92 -2.80
N THR A 21 -15.05 -7.72 -3.55
CA THR A 21 -14.53 -8.99 -3.02
C THR A 21 -13.64 -8.76 -1.80
N LEU A 22 -12.74 -7.78 -1.84
CA LEU A 22 -11.91 -7.40 -0.69
C LEU A 22 -12.77 -6.95 0.49
N ARG A 23 -13.81 -6.14 0.27
CA ARG A 23 -14.73 -5.73 1.36
C ARG A 23 -15.35 -6.95 2.03
N THR A 24 -15.88 -7.89 1.25
CA THR A 24 -16.48 -9.12 1.80
C THR A 24 -15.46 -9.95 2.58
N GLU A 25 -14.25 -10.10 2.05
CA GLU A 25 -13.20 -10.88 2.73
C GLU A 25 -12.71 -10.20 4.01
N PHE A 26 -12.50 -8.87 3.99
CA PHE A 26 -12.11 -8.13 5.20
C PHE A 26 -13.20 -8.16 6.26
N SER A 27 -14.48 -8.00 5.90
CA SER A 27 -15.59 -8.18 6.85
C SER A 27 -15.60 -9.59 7.46
N ARG A 28 -15.27 -10.63 6.68
CA ARG A 28 -15.18 -12.01 7.20
C ARG A 28 -13.98 -12.23 8.12
N ILE A 29 -12.83 -11.68 7.76
CA ILE A 29 -11.56 -11.90 8.47
C ILE A 29 -11.52 -11.09 9.76
N ILE A 30 -11.98 -9.84 9.72
CA ILE A 30 -11.94 -8.90 10.85
C ILE A 30 -13.17 -9.05 11.74
N GLY A 31 -14.33 -9.41 11.17
CA GLY A 31 -15.57 -9.53 11.94
C GLY A 31 -15.99 -8.19 12.55
N GLU A 32 -16.31 -8.20 13.84
CA GLU A 32 -16.71 -7.02 14.62
C GLU A 32 -15.51 -6.32 15.29
N GLU A 33 -14.30 -6.81 15.09
CA GLU A 33 -13.09 -6.26 15.71
C GLU A 33 -12.58 -5.01 14.98
N GLU A 34 -11.72 -4.25 15.66
CA GLU A 34 -10.92 -3.22 15.02
C GLU A 34 -9.64 -3.84 14.45
N ALA A 35 -9.25 -3.37 13.27
CA ALA A 35 -8.01 -3.77 12.62
C ALA A 35 -7.04 -2.58 12.51
N ILE A 36 -5.75 -2.88 12.59
CA ILE A 36 -4.68 -1.91 12.38
C ILE A 36 -4.18 -2.07 10.94
N LEU A 37 -4.38 -1.05 10.11
CA LEU A 37 -3.79 -0.96 8.78
C LEU A 37 -2.42 -0.29 8.89
N VAL A 38 -1.37 -1.03 8.55
CA VAL A 38 0.01 -0.53 8.43
C VAL A 38 0.36 -0.48 6.95
N THR A 39 0.74 0.69 6.46
CA THR A 39 1.13 0.91 5.05
C THR A 39 2.50 1.56 4.98
N VAL A 40 3.37 1.07 4.11
CA VAL A 40 4.68 1.64 3.81
C VAL A 40 4.67 2.11 2.37
N PHE A 41 4.83 3.41 2.17
CA PHE A 41 4.86 4.05 0.85
C PHE A 41 6.28 4.46 0.52
N ARG A 42 6.73 4.15 -0.69
CA ARG A 42 8.03 4.56 -1.23
C ARG A 42 7.82 5.61 -2.30
N PHE A 43 8.45 6.77 -2.09
CA PHE A 43 8.36 7.91 -2.98
C PHE A 43 9.71 8.20 -3.62
N SER A 44 9.70 8.63 -4.87
CA SER A 44 10.86 9.19 -5.56
C SER A 44 10.50 10.49 -6.28
N SER A 45 11.50 11.32 -6.58
CA SER A 45 11.30 12.51 -7.39
C SER A 45 11.16 12.14 -8.89
N PRO A 46 10.27 12.76 -9.67
CA PRO A 46 10.05 12.42 -11.09
C PRO A 46 11.29 12.62 -11.98
N SER A 47 12.22 13.48 -11.57
CA SER A 47 13.48 13.78 -12.27
C SER A 47 14.51 12.66 -12.20
N HIS A 48 14.17 11.49 -11.66
CA HIS A 48 15.05 10.33 -11.53
C HIS A 48 15.48 9.65 -12.85
N LYS A 49 15.12 10.20 -14.03
CA LYS A 49 15.64 9.73 -15.32
C LYS A 49 17.03 10.34 -15.60
N MET A 50 18.06 9.61 -15.18
CA MET A 50 19.47 9.75 -15.62
C MET A 50 20.10 11.15 -15.48
N GLU A 51 20.52 11.53 -14.28
CA GLU A 51 21.68 12.41 -14.15
C GLU A 51 22.60 11.83 -13.08
N GLU A 52 23.80 11.42 -13.52
CA GLU A 52 24.92 11.02 -12.67
C GLU A 52 25.20 12.14 -11.66
N GLU A 53 25.16 11.80 -10.38
CA GLU A 53 25.40 12.73 -9.28
C GLU A 53 26.78 13.38 -9.41
N SER A 54 26.83 14.66 -9.76
CA SER A 54 28.01 15.49 -9.49
C SER A 54 28.11 15.69 -7.97
N GLU A 55 29.26 15.33 -7.39
CA GLU A 55 29.58 15.30 -5.96
C GLU A 55 29.50 16.65 -5.19
N GLU A 56 28.88 17.70 -5.74
CA GLU A 56 28.87 19.04 -5.15
C GLU A 56 27.65 19.36 -4.24
N GLU A 57 26.61 18.53 -4.17
CA GLU A 57 25.41 18.83 -3.36
C GLU A 57 25.53 18.54 -1.85
N ARG A 58 26.75 18.37 -1.29
CA ARG A 58 26.92 17.92 0.10
C ARG A 58 26.75 18.97 1.21
N LYS A 59 26.37 20.24 0.96
CA LYS A 59 26.37 21.26 2.03
C LYS A 59 25.31 22.37 1.96
N MET A 60 24.03 22.05 1.77
CA MET A 60 22.96 22.95 2.21
C MET A 60 21.84 22.19 2.91
N HIS A 61 21.48 22.63 4.12
CA HIS A 61 20.25 22.29 4.83
C HIS A 61 19.02 22.84 4.10
N PHE A 62 18.91 22.62 2.79
CA PHE A 62 17.76 23.04 2.01
C PHE A 62 16.85 21.82 1.84
N GLU A 63 15.65 21.94 2.39
CA GLU A 63 14.59 20.97 2.16
C GLU A 63 14.15 21.05 0.69
N THR A 64 14.38 19.98 -0.07
CA THR A 64 14.05 19.93 -1.51
C THR A 64 12.53 20.01 -1.74
N PRO A 65 12.08 20.42 -2.95
CA PRO A 65 10.66 20.38 -3.32
C PRO A 65 10.02 19.01 -3.05
N PHE A 66 10.72 17.93 -3.40
CA PHE A 66 10.35 16.55 -3.07
C PHE A 66 10.06 16.36 -1.57
N VAL A 67 11.00 16.72 -0.69
CA VAL A 67 10.81 16.52 0.77
C VAL A 67 9.63 17.34 1.29
N LYS A 68 9.47 18.59 0.82
CA LYS A 68 8.36 19.47 1.21
C LYS A 68 7.01 18.88 0.82
N ASP A 69 6.89 18.39 -0.41
CA ASP A 69 5.61 17.89 -0.92
C ASP A 69 5.23 16.56 -0.27
N VAL A 70 6.19 15.64 -0.10
CA VAL A 70 5.96 14.41 0.67
C VAL A 70 5.47 14.74 2.08
N LYS A 71 6.11 15.67 2.80
CA LYS A 71 5.66 16.06 4.15
C LYS A 71 4.25 16.67 4.17
N LYS A 72 3.88 17.44 3.14
CA LYS A 72 2.52 18.00 2.99
C LYS A 72 1.48 16.88 2.83
N ILE A 73 1.78 15.87 2.01
CA ILE A 73 0.93 14.68 1.83
C ILE A 73 0.81 13.89 3.12
N VAL A 74 1.94 13.61 3.79
CA VAL A 74 1.92 12.91 5.08
C VAL A 74 1.03 13.64 6.07
N LYS A 75 1.19 14.96 6.20
CA LYS A 75 0.35 15.78 7.09
C LYS A 75 -1.14 15.63 6.74
N LYS A 76 -1.49 15.74 5.45
CA LYS A 76 -2.88 15.62 4.98
C LYS A 76 -3.48 14.25 5.29
N ILE A 77 -2.73 13.16 5.07
CA ILE A 77 -3.17 11.79 5.39
C ILE A 77 -3.38 11.65 6.91
N LYS A 78 -2.42 12.09 7.74
CA LYS A 78 -2.56 12.02 9.20
C LYS A 78 -3.80 12.72 9.71
N GLU A 79 -4.05 13.94 9.22
CA GLU A 79 -5.18 14.76 9.66
C GLU A 79 -6.52 14.15 9.20
N LYS A 80 -6.59 13.69 7.94
CA LYS A 80 -7.82 13.14 7.35
C LYS A 80 -8.21 11.77 7.91
N PHE A 81 -7.23 10.91 8.15
CA PHE A 81 -7.46 9.51 8.54
C PHE A 81 -7.09 9.20 9.99
N LYS A 82 -6.70 10.21 10.79
CA LYS A 82 -6.21 10.05 12.17
C LYS A 82 -5.06 9.03 12.28
N ALA A 83 -4.21 8.99 11.26
CA ALA A 83 -3.11 8.04 11.17
C ALA A 83 -1.86 8.54 11.91
N GLU A 84 -1.12 7.60 12.49
CA GLU A 84 0.26 7.81 12.90
C GLU A 84 1.19 7.67 11.69
N SER A 85 2.37 8.31 11.75
CA SER A 85 3.31 8.27 10.63
C SER A 85 4.77 8.26 11.09
N HIS A 86 5.60 7.46 10.43
CA HIS A 86 7.05 7.54 10.52
C HIS A 86 7.64 7.86 9.16
N ILE A 87 8.51 8.86 9.11
CA ILE A 87 9.02 9.44 7.86
C ILE A 87 10.53 9.23 7.80
N HIS A 88 11.02 8.68 6.69
CA HIS A 88 12.45 8.58 6.38
C HIS A 88 12.71 9.11 4.96
N LEU A 89 13.24 10.32 4.85
CA LEU A 89 13.40 11.03 3.57
C LEU A 89 14.85 11.40 3.30
N HIS A 90 15.26 11.17 2.07
CA HIS A 90 16.44 11.74 1.43
C HIS A 90 16.02 12.84 0.44
N PRO A 91 16.95 13.63 -0.11
CA PRO A 91 16.63 14.74 -0.99
C PRO A 91 15.77 14.39 -2.22
N ARG A 92 15.81 13.14 -2.70
CA ARG A 92 15.17 12.71 -3.95
C ARG A 92 14.33 11.43 -3.84
N HIS A 93 14.35 10.75 -2.70
CA HIS A 93 13.58 9.53 -2.46
C HIS A 93 13.36 9.33 -0.96
N GLY A 94 12.45 8.43 -0.60
CA GLY A 94 12.29 8.02 0.78
C GLY A 94 11.07 7.15 1.01
N SER A 95 10.81 6.85 2.27
CA SER A 95 9.68 6.03 2.69
C SER A 95 8.88 6.69 3.81
N VAL A 96 7.58 6.41 3.80
CA VAL A 96 6.66 6.82 4.85
C VAL A 96 5.86 5.61 5.28
N THR A 97 5.91 5.30 6.57
CA THR A 97 5.02 4.31 7.19
C THR A 97 3.83 5.04 7.78
N PHE A 98 2.61 4.63 7.46
CA PHE A 98 1.38 5.03 8.12
C PHE A 98 0.79 3.88 8.91
N MET A 99 0.21 4.19 10.06
CA MET A 99 -0.53 3.24 10.88
C MET A 99 -1.87 3.87 11.26
N MET A 100 -2.97 3.14 11.06
CA MET A 100 -4.29 3.60 11.46
C MET A 100 -5.16 2.46 11.97
N VAL A 101 -6.08 2.78 12.85
CA VAL A 101 -7.13 1.86 13.30
C VAL A 101 -8.37 2.04 12.42
N SER A 102 -8.95 0.94 11.95
CA SER A 102 -10.14 0.93 11.09
C SER A 102 -11.00 -0.30 11.39
N SER A 103 -12.31 -0.15 11.31
CA SER A 103 -13.22 -1.30 11.21
C SER A 103 -13.05 -2.00 9.85
N GLY A 104 -13.40 -3.28 9.77
CA GLY A 104 -13.28 -4.07 8.55
C GLY A 104 -14.09 -3.51 7.37
N GLU A 105 -15.27 -2.96 7.62
CA GLU A 105 -16.12 -2.35 6.58
C GLU A 105 -15.47 -1.13 5.92
N LEU A 106 -14.69 -0.35 6.68
CA LEU A 106 -14.07 0.89 6.22
C LEU A 106 -12.64 0.69 5.72
N LEU A 107 -12.02 -0.46 6.01
CA LEU A 107 -10.60 -0.68 5.76
C LEU A 107 -10.24 -0.54 4.28
N VAL A 108 -11.05 -1.11 3.39
CA VAL A 108 -10.83 -1.02 1.94
C VAL A 108 -10.92 0.43 1.45
N ASP A 109 -11.90 1.18 1.94
CA ASP A 109 -12.10 2.57 1.53
C ASP A 109 -11.03 3.50 2.09
N ASN A 110 -10.61 3.27 3.34
CA ASN A 110 -9.49 3.97 3.96
C ASN A 110 -8.20 3.69 3.18
N PHE A 111 -7.89 2.42 2.88
CA PHE A 111 -6.73 2.05 2.07
C PHE A 111 -6.73 2.78 0.72
N ARG A 112 -7.82 2.66 -0.05
CA ARG A 112 -7.94 3.31 -1.37
C ARG A 112 -7.78 4.82 -1.27
N SER A 113 -8.40 5.43 -0.28
CA SER A 113 -8.36 6.88 -0.09
C SER A 113 -6.96 7.38 0.29
N ILE A 114 -6.21 6.60 1.09
CA ILE A 114 -4.83 6.94 1.45
C ILE A 114 -3.91 6.80 0.25
N VAL A 115 -4.05 5.74 -0.56
CA VAL A 115 -3.28 5.58 -1.80
C VAL A 115 -3.58 6.70 -2.79
N ALA A 116 -4.87 7.05 -2.96
CA ALA A 116 -5.27 8.16 -3.83
C ALA A 116 -4.68 9.49 -3.34
N GLU A 117 -4.73 9.77 -2.04
CA GLU A 117 -4.15 10.96 -1.43
C GLU A 117 -2.62 11.02 -1.59
N ALA A 118 -1.93 9.88 -1.41
CA ALA A 118 -0.50 9.79 -1.67
C ALA A 118 -0.14 9.99 -3.15
N SER A 119 -1.06 9.66 -4.05
CA SER A 119 -0.88 9.81 -5.50
C SER A 119 -1.11 11.24 -5.99
N THR A 120 -1.55 12.18 -5.15
CA THR A 120 -1.67 13.61 -5.53
C THR A 120 -0.35 14.38 -5.38
N CYS A 121 0.78 13.68 -5.27
CA CYS A 121 2.09 14.32 -5.18
C CYS A 121 2.49 14.97 -6.49
N GLU A 122 2.85 16.25 -6.45
CA GLU A 122 3.26 17.02 -7.62
C GLU A 122 4.76 16.85 -7.87
N GLU A 123 5.56 16.83 -6.80
CA GLU A 123 7.02 16.75 -6.84
C GLU A 123 7.57 15.35 -6.55
N CYS A 124 6.70 14.34 -6.49
CA CYS A 124 7.05 12.95 -6.25
C CYS A 124 6.12 11.94 -6.93
N VAL A 125 6.60 10.71 -7.05
CA VAL A 125 5.83 9.56 -7.53
C VAL A 125 5.78 8.52 -6.43
N LEU A 126 4.59 7.99 -6.16
CA LEU A 126 4.42 6.78 -5.34
C LEU A 126 4.82 5.56 -6.18
N GLU A 127 6.08 5.14 -6.07
CA GLU A 127 6.63 4.04 -6.87
C GLU A 127 6.10 2.69 -6.42
N TYR A 128 5.98 2.52 -5.11
CA TYR A 128 5.71 1.24 -4.49
C TYR A 128 5.01 1.43 -3.16
N LEU A 129 4.12 0.51 -2.84
CA LEU A 129 3.50 0.39 -1.54
C LEU A 129 3.49 -1.06 -1.09
N GLU A 130 3.62 -1.26 0.21
CA GLU A 130 3.44 -2.54 0.87
C GLU A 130 2.83 -2.34 2.24
N GLY A 131 2.39 -3.41 2.87
CA GLY A 131 1.89 -3.32 4.22
C GLY A 131 1.07 -4.52 4.64
N GLU A 132 0.36 -4.35 5.74
CA GLU A 132 -0.36 -5.41 6.40
C GLU A 132 -1.57 -4.88 7.15
N VAL A 133 -2.51 -5.79 7.40
CA VAL A 133 -3.64 -5.59 8.30
C VAL A 133 -3.44 -6.50 9.49
N ARG A 134 -3.51 -5.94 10.69
CA ARG A 134 -3.38 -6.69 11.94
C ARG A 134 -4.68 -6.68 12.75
N ILE A 135 -4.97 -7.77 13.44
CA ILE A 135 -6.04 -7.87 14.44
C ILE A 135 -5.35 -8.25 15.75
N GLY A 136 -5.34 -7.32 16.72
CA GLY A 136 -4.46 -7.43 17.87
C GLY A 136 -2.97 -7.54 17.46
N GLU A 137 -2.31 -8.64 17.84
CA GLU A 137 -0.91 -8.91 17.50
C GLU A 137 -0.74 -9.77 16.23
N GLU A 138 -1.83 -10.29 15.66
CA GLU A 138 -1.78 -11.22 14.53
C GLU A 138 -1.87 -10.50 13.19
N VAL A 139 -1.12 -10.99 12.19
CA VAL A 139 -1.21 -10.50 10.81
C VAL A 139 -2.34 -11.22 10.09
N ALA A 140 -3.36 -10.47 9.71
CA ALA A 140 -4.55 -10.98 9.02
C ALA A 140 -4.41 -10.93 7.49
N THR A 141 -3.67 -9.95 6.95
CA THR A 141 -3.50 -9.77 5.50
C THR A 141 -2.19 -9.06 5.22
N LEU A 142 -1.53 -9.43 4.12
CA LEU A 142 -0.39 -8.72 3.56
C LEU A 142 -0.78 -8.14 2.20
N PHE A 143 -0.19 -7.01 1.81
CA PHE A 143 -0.37 -6.48 0.47
C PHE A 143 0.89 -5.78 -0.04
N TYR A 144 1.04 -5.74 -1.35
CA TYR A 144 2.10 -5.00 -2.02
C TYR A 144 1.71 -4.63 -3.44
N GLY A 145 2.35 -3.62 -4.00
CA GLY A 145 2.13 -3.19 -5.38
C GLY A 145 2.53 -1.74 -5.60
N SER A 146 1.73 -1.03 -6.37
CA SER A 146 1.93 0.36 -6.78
C SER A 146 0.63 1.14 -6.61
N SER A 147 0.67 2.44 -6.89
CA SER A 147 -0.52 3.29 -6.93
C SER A 147 -1.57 2.82 -7.97
N ALA A 148 -1.18 2.04 -8.99
CA ALA A 148 -2.08 1.56 -10.03
C ALA A 148 -2.66 0.16 -9.78
N ASN A 149 -1.94 -0.70 -9.05
CA ASN A 149 -2.30 -2.08 -8.85
C ASN A 149 -1.70 -2.62 -7.55
N VAL A 150 -2.53 -3.29 -6.73
CA VAL A 150 -2.14 -3.86 -5.46
C VAL A 150 -2.60 -5.32 -5.39
N ILE A 151 -1.69 -6.21 -4.99
CA ILE A 151 -1.97 -7.61 -4.70
C ILE A 151 -2.16 -7.77 -3.19
N PHE A 152 -3.30 -8.35 -2.81
CA PHE A 152 -3.63 -8.72 -1.45
C PHE A 152 -3.46 -10.22 -1.24
N ILE A 153 -2.81 -10.59 -0.14
CA ILE A 153 -2.63 -11.96 0.32
C ILE A 153 -3.41 -12.12 1.62
N LEU A 154 -4.48 -12.91 1.56
CA LEU A 154 -5.37 -13.15 2.69
C LEU A 154 -5.59 -14.65 2.93
N PRO A 155 -5.96 -15.08 4.14
CA PRO A 155 -6.37 -16.46 4.40
C PRO A 155 -7.61 -16.81 3.60
N ALA A 156 -7.58 -17.96 2.92
CA ALA A 156 -8.77 -18.53 2.31
C ALA A 156 -9.81 -18.91 3.38
N ALA A 157 -11.07 -19.07 2.99
CA ALA A 157 -12.17 -19.39 3.90
C ALA A 157 -11.97 -20.71 4.67
N ASP A 158 -11.14 -21.63 4.15
CA ASP A 158 -10.80 -22.90 4.81
C ASP A 158 -9.67 -22.77 5.86
N GLY A 159 -9.03 -21.60 5.96
CA GLY A 159 -7.91 -21.32 6.85
C GLY A 159 -6.61 -22.07 6.53
N ARG A 160 -6.57 -22.85 5.44
CA ARG A 160 -5.42 -23.72 5.08
C ARG A 160 -4.62 -23.18 3.91
N LYS A 161 -5.26 -22.38 3.06
CA LYS A 161 -4.66 -21.81 1.86
C LYS A 161 -4.64 -20.29 1.93
N LEU A 162 -3.83 -19.69 1.05
CA LEU A 162 -3.87 -18.26 0.80
C LEU A 162 -4.74 -17.98 -0.43
N LYS A 163 -5.49 -16.89 -0.37
CA LYS A 163 -6.21 -16.32 -1.49
C LYS A 163 -5.46 -15.05 -1.92
N LEU A 164 -5.20 -14.95 -3.21
CA LEU A 164 -4.62 -13.76 -3.84
C LEU A 164 -5.73 -12.98 -4.52
N ILE A 165 -5.80 -11.68 -4.28
CA ILE A 165 -6.69 -10.77 -4.98
C ILE A 165 -5.85 -9.63 -5.54
N GLU A 166 -5.84 -9.51 -6.86
CA GLU A 166 -5.25 -8.37 -7.56
C GLU A 166 -6.33 -7.29 -7.73
N ALA A 167 -6.06 -6.08 -7.24
CA ALA A 167 -6.98 -4.96 -7.30
C ALA A 167 -6.35 -3.78 -8.05
N VAL A 168 -7.00 -3.39 -9.15
CA VAL A 168 -6.59 -2.25 -9.95
C VAL A 168 -7.19 -0.97 -9.37
N MET A 169 -6.35 0.03 -9.15
CA MET A 169 -6.77 1.36 -8.71
C MET A 169 -7.20 2.16 -9.93
N SER A 170 -8.51 2.31 -10.12
CA SER A 170 -9.07 3.32 -11.03
C SER A 170 -8.94 4.67 -10.34
N ILE A 171 -7.91 5.43 -10.68
CA ILE A 171 -7.69 6.81 -10.22
C ILE A 171 -8.39 7.76 -11.19
#